data_AF-A0A136IJ66-F1
#
_entry.id   AF-A0A136IJ66-F1
#
_cell.length_a   1.000
_cell.length_b   1.000
_cell.length_c   1.000
_cell.angle_alpha   90.00
_cell.angle_beta   90.00
_cell.angle_gamma   90.00
#
_symmetry.space_group_name_H-M   'P 1'
#
loop_
_entity.id
_entity.type
_entity.pdbx_description
1 polymer ?
#
loop_
_entity_poly.entity_id
_entity_poly.type
_entity_poly.pdbx_seq_one_letter_code
_entity_poly.pdbx_strand_id
1 'polypeptide(L)'
;MSHWLQFRLGAPGLPGPFLYESKSAYKPLHDIGGQVPKTIIAVGSTVKRGVLTEFFSIADPDVPGTIRLIRSQKTEHIFLDCELHGRTTIERIKGGPVPLNVALHELSPREGLKDLQQMAFRIYYEALSPISSIMLLFWEDLGDLGRLVEILEDWAHISMQRPLPTPPTIVLVSNGG
;
A
#
# COMPACT_ATOMS: atom_id res chain seq x y z
N MET A 1 -6.65 -1.63 15.72
CA MET A 1 -5.59 -1.70 14.69
C MET A 1 -5.45 -0.33 14.06
N SER A 2 -4.23 0.14 13.81
CA SER A 2 -3.97 1.46 13.22
C SER A 2 -3.64 1.32 11.74
N HIS A 3 -4.26 2.15 10.89
CA HIS A 3 -3.85 2.33 9.50
C HIS A 3 -2.47 2.97 9.47
N TRP A 4 -1.58 2.49 8.60
CA TRP A 4 -0.24 3.08 8.44
C TRP A 4 -0.30 4.27 7.49
N LEU A 5 -0.75 4.05 6.26
CA LEU A 5 -0.81 5.09 5.23
C LEU A 5 -2.23 5.23 4.70
N GLN A 6 -2.61 6.45 4.35
CA GLN A 6 -3.88 6.76 3.72
C GLN A 6 -3.77 8.05 2.92
N PHE A 7 -4.53 8.18 1.82
CA PHE A 7 -4.61 9.46 1.13
C PHE A 7 -5.41 10.49 1.95
N ARG A 8 -4.99 11.74 1.84
CA ARG A 8 -5.72 12.92 2.32
C ARG A 8 -5.61 14.05 1.31
N LEU A 9 -6.65 14.87 1.21
CA LEU A 9 -6.64 16.08 0.40
C LEU A 9 -6.33 17.31 1.27
N GLY A 10 -5.67 18.31 0.69
CA GLY A 10 -5.57 19.62 1.31
C GLY A 10 -6.95 20.24 1.57
N ALA A 11 -6.99 21.25 2.44
CA ALA A 11 -8.16 22.12 2.53
C ALA A 11 -8.39 22.84 1.19
N PRO A 12 -9.60 23.33 0.89
CA PRO A 12 -9.85 24.10 -0.33
C PRO A 12 -8.82 25.23 -0.50
N GLY A 13 -8.14 25.27 -1.65
CA GLY A 13 -7.09 26.26 -1.93
C GLY A 13 -5.70 25.95 -1.39
N LEU A 14 -5.50 24.81 -0.71
CA LEU A 14 -4.18 24.32 -0.28
C LEU A 14 -3.64 23.25 -1.24
N PRO A 15 -2.31 23.04 -1.30
CA PRO A 15 -1.69 22.00 -2.12
C PRO A 15 -2.13 20.59 -1.71
N GLY A 16 -1.73 19.59 -2.48
CA GLY A 16 -2.10 18.18 -2.29
C GLY A 16 -2.41 17.48 -3.61
N PRO A 17 -2.54 16.14 -3.61
CA PRO A 17 -2.83 15.25 -2.49
C PRO A 17 -1.66 14.98 -1.52
N PHE A 18 -1.98 14.41 -0.35
CA PHE A 18 -1.02 14.01 0.67
C PHE A 18 -1.15 12.52 0.98
N LEU A 19 -0.02 11.90 1.34
CA LEU A 19 0.02 10.64 2.07
C LEU A 19 0.10 10.95 3.57
N TYR A 20 -0.95 10.57 4.28
CA TYR A 20 -1.01 10.68 5.73
C TYR A 20 -0.45 9.39 6.34
N GLU A 21 0.58 9.54 7.16
CA GLU A 21 1.26 8.44 7.84
C GLU A 21 0.98 8.49 9.35
N SER A 22 0.50 7.38 9.90
CA SER A 22 0.35 7.20 11.35
C SER A 22 1.52 6.40 11.92
N LYS A 23 2.35 7.04 12.75
CA LYS A 23 3.51 6.41 13.40
C LYS A 23 3.12 5.34 14.43
N SER A 24 1.87 5.35 14.92
CA SER A 24 1.39 4.27 15.80
C SER A 24 1.25 2.93 15.09
N ALA A 25 1.23 2.91 13.76
CA ALA A 25 1.19 1.67 12.97
C ALA A 25 2.53 0.92 12.96
N TYR A 26 3.62 1.51 13.47
CA TYR A 26 4.92 0.85 13.57
C TYR A 26 5.05 -0.13 14.74
N LYS A 27 4.04 -0.22 15.61
CA LYS A 27 4.05 -1.15 16.75
C LYS A 27 4.45 -2.59 16.37
N PRO A 28 3.92 -3.19 15.28
CA PRO A 28 4.32 -4.54 14.88
C PRO A 28 5.81 -4.69 14.55
N LEU A 29 6.50 -3.62 14.14
CA LEU A 29 7.94 -3.63 13.88
C LEU A 29 8.76 -3.57 15.18
N HIS A 30 8.30 -2.80 16.17
CA HIS A 30 8.95 -2.73 17.48
C HIS A 30 8.94 -4.10 18.19
N ASP A 31 7.87 -4.87 18.02
CA ASP A 31 7.67 -6.17 18.65
C ASP A 31 8.53 -7.30 18.05
N ILE A 32 9.27 -7.05 16.96
CA ILE A 32 10.14 -8.03 16.27
C ILE A 32 11.59 -8.01 16.81
N GLY A 33 11.97 -6.97 17.57
CA GLY A 33 13.35 -6.79 18.00
C GLY A 33 14.29 -6.53 16.82
N GLY A 34 15.62 -6.51 17.05
CA GLY A 34 16.61 -6.11 16.05
C GLY A 34 16.77 -7.03 14.82
N GLN A 35 15.86 -7.98 14.59
CA GLN A 35 15.82 -8.78 13.36
C GLN A 35 15.15 -7.98 12.24
N VAL A 36 15.69 -8.05 11.02
CA VAL A 36 15.05 -7.44 9.84
C VAL A 36 13.96 -8.39 9.34
N PRO A 37 12.66 -8.09 9.54
CA PRO A 37 11.61 -8.97 9.05
C PRO A 37 11.58 -8.94 7.53
N LYS A 38 11.30 -10.09 6.93
CA LYS A 38 10.96 -10.16 5.50
C LYS A 38 9.55 -9.61 5.32
N THR A 39 9.42 -8.54 4.55
CA THR A 39 8.13 -7.90 4.28
C THR A 39 7.46 -8.49 3.04
N ILE A 40 6.18 -8.78 3.14
CA ILE A 40 5.31 -9.20 2.04
C ILE A 40 4.30 -8.07 1.80
N ILE A 41 4.23 -7.57 0.57
CA ILE A 41 3.17 -6.66 0.15
C ILE A 41 2.01 -7.48 -0.41
N ALA A 42 0.79 -7.16 -0.01
CA ALA A 42 -0.42 -7.75 -0.54
C ALA A 42 -1.33 -6.66 -1.10
N VAL A 43 -1.44 -6.57 -2.42
CA VAL A 43 -2.23 -5.56 -3.13
C VAL A 43 -3.51 -6.18 -3.66
N GLY A 44 -4.64 -5.65 -3.22
CA GLY A 44 -5.97 -6.09 -3.62
C GLY A 44 -7.03 -5.63 -2.63
N SER A 45 -8.21 -6.22 -2.74
CA SER A 45 -9.39 -5.92 -1.94
C SER A 45 -10.06 -7.21 -1.47
N THR A 46 -11.09 -7.71 -2.16
CA THR A 46 -11.95 -8.79 -1.66
C THR A 46 -11.31 -10.16 -1.75
N VAL A 47 -10.70 -10.50 -2.88
CA VAL A 47 -10.00 -11.80 -3.06
C VAL A 47 -8.80 -11.86 -2.14
N LYS A 48 -7.99 -10.79 -2.08
CA LYS A 48 -6.90 -10.61 -1.13
C LYS A 48 -7.35 -10.91 0.31
N ARG A 49 -8.47 -10.31 0.75
CA ARG A 49 -8.99 -10.50 2.11
C ARG A 49 -9.29 -11.96 2.42
N GLY A 50 -9.92 -12.68 1.50
CA GLY A 50 -10.19 -14.11 1.64
C GLY A 50 -8.90 -14.90 1.88
N VAL A 51 -7.92 -14.72 0.99
CA VAL A 51 -6.63 -15.42 1.05
C VAL A 51 -5.82 -15.05 2.30
N LEU A 52 -5.74 -13.76 2.66
CA LEU A 52 -5.02 -13.32 3.86
C LEU A 52 -5.64 -13.87 5.15
N THR A 53 -6.97 -13.95 5.20
CA THR A 53 -7.68 -14.51 6.36
C THR A 53 -7.45 -16.02 6.46
N GLU A 54 -7.66 -16.75 5.37
CA GLU A 54 -7.59 -18.22 5.34
C GLU A 54 -6.16 -18.72 5.58
N PHE A 55 -5.21 -18.26 4.77
CA PHE A 55 -3.86 -18.81 4.76
C PHE A 55 -2.97 -18.19 5.84
N PHE A 56 -3.11 -16.90 6.11
CA PHE A 56 -2.18 -16.16 6.96
C PHE A 56 -2.74 -15.74 8.34
N SER A 57 -4.01 -16.05 8.61
CA SER A 57 -4.71 -15.72 9.86
C SER A 57 -4.62 -14.22 10.19
N ILE A 58 -4.73 -13.39 9.16
CA ILE A 58 -4.77 -11.94 9.29
C ILE A 58 -6.23 -11.53 9.40
N ALA A 59 -6.66 -11.17 10.61
CA ALA A 59 -8.01 -10.67 10.87
C ALA A 59 -8.16 -9.23 10.37
N ASP A 60 -9.22 -8.96 9.60
CA ASP A 60 -9.39 -7.71 8.89
C ASP A 60 -10.60 -6.88 9.36
N PRO A 61 -10.41 -5.69 9.94
CA PRO A 61 -11.41 -4.62 9.85
C PRO A 61 -11.34 -3.96 8.47
N ASP A 62 -12.40 -4.14 7.67
CA ASP A 62 -12.59 -3.59 6.32
C ASP A 62 -12.44 -2.06 6.28
N VAL A 63 -11.23 -1.59 5.92
CA VAL A 63 -10.98 -0.16 5.74
C VAL A 63 -10.28 0.10 4.40
N PRO A 64 -11.08 0.19 3.32
CA PRO A 64 -10.59 0.53 2.00
C PRO A 64 -9.81 1.84 2.01
N GLY A 65 -8.83 1.96 1.11
CA GLY A 65 -8.06 3.18 0.97
C GLY A 65 -6.96 3.37 2.00
N THR A 66 -6.48 2.28 2.59
CA THR A 66 -5.37 2.31 3.54
C THR A 66 -4.28 1.30 3.20
N ILE A 67 -3.09 1.55 3.73
CA ILE A 67 -2.04 0.54 3.86
C ILE A 67 -1.89 0.23 5.34
N ARG A 68 -1.79 -1.04 5.69
CA ARG A 68 -1.65 -1.50 7.07
C ARG A 68 -0.39 -2.33 7.23
N LEU A 69 0.27 -2.14 8.37
CA LEU A 69 1.36 -2.99 8.84
C LEU A 69 0.75 -4.05 9.75
N ILE A 70 0.88 -5.31 9.35
CA ILE A 70 0.28 -6.44 10.07
C ILE A 70 1.34 -7.50 10.29
N ARG A 71 1.47 -7.97 11.54
CA ARG A 71 2.26 -9.16 11.84
C ARG A 71 1.40 -10.39 11.65
N SER A 72 1.85 -11.34 10.84
CA SER A 72 1.18 -12.64 10.74
C SER A 72 1.33 -13.40 12.05
N GLN A 73 0.27 -14.12 12.45
CA GLN A 73 0.35 -15.04 13.60
C GLN A 73 1.00 -16.39 13.23
N LYS A 74 1.15 -16.67 11.92
CA LYS A 74 1.63 -17.95 11.39
C LYS A 74 3.05 -17.90 10.87
N THR A 75 3.58 -16.71 10.60
CA THR A 75 4.90 -16.52 9.99
C THR A 75 5.64 -15.34 10.62
N GLU A 76 6.96 -15.33 10.52
CA GLU A 76 7.78 -14.18 10.95
C GLU A 76 7.74 -13.00 9.95
N HIS A 77 6.84 -13.06 8.96
CA HIS A 77 6.68 -12.00 7.96
C HIS A 77 5.83 -10.85 8.48
N ILE A 78 6.22 -9.64 8.08
CA ILE A 78 5.36 -8.46 8.16
C ILE A 78 4.62 -8.33 6.84
N PHE A 79 3.32 -8.20 6.94
CA PHE A 79 2.44 -7.91 5.82
C PHE A 79 2.20 -6.41 5.72
N LEU A 80 2.43 -5.88 4.53
CA LEU A 80 1.91 -4.61 4.06
C LEU A 80 0.63 -4.91 3.30
N ASP A 81 -0.49 -4.83 4.01
CA ASP A 81 -1.80 -5.00 3.41
C ASP A 81 -2.23 -3.69 2.74
N CYS A 82 -2.34 -3.71 1.41
CA CYS A 82 -2.40 -2.55 0.55
C CYS A 82 -3.74 -2.47 -0.20
N GLU A 83 -4.58 -1.51 0.19
CA GLU A 83 -5.86 -1.21 -0.46
C GLU A 83 -6.04 0.29 -0.72
N LEU A 84 -4.93 1.05 -0.72
CA LEU A 84 -4.91 2.48 -1.04
C LEU A 84 -5.65 2.83 -2.34
N HIS A 85 -5.65 1.95 -3.34
CA HIS A 85 -6.35 2.09 -4.63
C HIS A 85 -7.88 1.95 -4.52
N GLY A 86 -8.41 1.36 -3.44
CA GLY A 86 -9.83 1.03 -3.29
C GLY A 86 -10.72 2.18 -2.79
N ARG A 87 -10.15 3.37 -2.49
CA ARG A 87 -10.92 4.48 -1.93
C ARG A 87 -11.58 5.34 -3.01
N THR A 88 -12.91 5.48 -2.96
CA THR A 88 -13.67 6.37 -3.83
C THR A 88 -13.82 7.79 -3.26
N THR A 89 -13.70 7.96 -1.94
CA THR A 89 -13.83 9.26 -1.26
C THR A 89 -12.61 9.53 -0.38
N ILE A 90 -11.99 10.70 -0.53
CA ILE A 90 -10.80 11.07 0.25
C ILE A 90 -11.15 12.13 1.28
N GLU A 91 -10.78 11.85 2.53
CA GLU A 91 -10.91 12.81 3.61
C GLU A 91 -9.94 13.99 3.43
N ARG A 92 -10.41 15.17 3.83
CA ARG A 92 -9.56 16.37 3.89
C ARG A 92 -8.76 16.41 5.18
N ILE A 93 -7.56 16.97 5.11
CA ILE A 93 -6.79 17.34 6.29
C ILE A 93 -7.57 18.42 7.05
N LYS A 94 -7.79 18.19 8.35
CA LYS A 94 -8.38 19.19 9.23
C LYS A 94 -7.32 20.26 9.54
N GLY A 95 -7.68 21.53 9.44
CA GLY A 95 -6.79 22.63 9.83
C GLY A 95 -6.45 22.57 11.32
N GLY A 96 -5.26 23.05 11.67
CA GLY A 96 -4.74 23.07 13.04
C GLY A 96 -3.42 22.30 13.18
N PRO A 97 -2.94 22.13 14.43
CA PRO A 97 -1.70 21.40 14.69
C PRO A 97 -1.79 19.95 14.23
N VAL A 98 -0.77 19.48 13.51
CA VAL A 98 -0.64 18.06 13.15
C VAL A 98 -0.33 17.26 14.41
N PRO A 99 -1.03 16.14 14.68
CA PRO A 99 -0.71 15.30 15.83
C PRO A 99 0.75 14.81 15.80
N LEU A 100 1.41 14.73 16.96
CA LEU A 100 2.84 14.35 17.06
C LEU A 100 3.17 12.97 16.46
N ASN A 101 2.19 12.06 16.47
CA ASN A 101 2.29 10.70 15.95
C ASN A 101 1.93 10.60 14.45
N VAL A 102 1.86 11.72 13.73
CA VAL A 102 1.46 11.79 12.33
C VAL A 102 2.54 12.47 11.51
N ALA A 103 2.75 11.98 10.29
CA ALA A 103 3.48 12.69 9.26
C ALA A 103 2.59 12.91 8.03
N LEU A 104 2.77 14.04 7.36
CA LEU A 104 2.08 14.39 6.14
C LEU A 104 3.13 14.52 5.05
N HIS A 105 3.01 13.69 4.01
CA HIS A 105 3.91 13.72 2.86
C HIS A 105 3.14 14.28 1.68
N GLU A 106 3.54 15.45 1.19
CA GLU A 106 2.95 16.01 -0.01
C GLU A 106 3.34 15.15 -1.21
N LEU A 107 2.33 14.72 -1.97
CA LEU A 107 2.53 13.97 -3.19
C LEU A 107 2.54 14.97 -4.33
N SER A 108 3.73 15.37 -4.76
CA SER A 108 3.86 16.20 -5.96
C SER A 108 3.35 15.39 -7.15
N PRO A 109 2.33 15.85 -7.89
CA PRO A 109 1.96 15.23 -9.14
C PRO A 109 3.12 15.51 -10.11
N ARG A 110 4.03 14.54 -10.28
CA ARG A 110 4.93 14.55 -11.43
C ARG A 110 4.03 14.38 -12.65
N GLU A 111 3.88 15.48 -13.39
CA GLU A 111 3.32 15.54 -14.74
C GLU A 111 2.19 14.54 -15.02
N GLY A 112 0.97 14.88 -14.62
CA GLY A 112 -0.24 14.30 -15.23
C GLY A 112 -1.04 13.27 -14.45
N LEU A 113 -0.64 12.88 -13.24
CA LEU A 113 -1.43 11.93 -12.44
C LEU A 113 -2.65 12.61 -11.80
N LYS A 114 -3.77 12.63 -12.53
CA LYS A 114 -5.10 13.04 -12.04
C LYS A 114 -5.82 11.93 -11.26
N ASP A 115 -5.28 10.70 -11.29
CA ASP A 115 -5.91 9.50 -10.74
C ASP A 115 -5.17 8.99 -9.49
N LEU A 116 -5.89 8.94 -8.37
CA LEU A 116 -5.39 8.45 -7.08
C LEU A 116 -5.14 6.94 -7.11
N GLN A 117 -5.84 6.21 -7.98
CA GLN A 117 -5.61 4.78 -8.16
C GLN A 117 -4.23 4.54 -8.77
N GLN A 118 -3.87 5.26 -9.83
CA GLN A 118 -2.53 5.22 -10.42
C GLN A 118 -1.46 5.65 -9.42
N MET A 119 -1.74 6.69 -8.62
CA MET A 119 -0.85 7.13 -7.54
C MET A 119 -0.63 6.04 -6.49
N ALA A 120 -1.67 5.27 -6.14
CA ALA A 120 -1.54 4.15 -5.22
C ALA A 120 -0.62 3.05 -5.79
N PHE A 121 -0.80 2.68 -7.06
CA PHE A 121 0.06 1.68 -7.71
C PHE A 121 1.52 2.13 -7.79
N ARG A 122 1.78 3.42 -8.03
CA ARG A 122 3.13 3.96 -7.96
C ARG A 122 3.71 3.93 -6.55
N ILE A 123 2.92 4.24 -5.52
CA ILE A 123 3.38 4.11 -4.12
C ILE A 123 3.76 2.65 -3.82
N TYR A 124 2.95 1.68 -4.25
CA TYR A 124 3.28 0.26 -4.04
C TYR A 124 4.60 -0.12 -4.68
N TYR A 125 4.88 0.39 -5.88
CA TYR A 125 6.15 0.14 -6.54
C TYR A 125 7.28 1.01 -5.99
N GLU A 126 7.28 2.32 -6.21
CA GLU A 126 8.41 3.20 -5.89
C GLU A 126 8.74 3.26 -4.39
N ALA A 127 7.74 3.23 -3.51
CA ALA A 127 7.97 3.41 -2.06
C ALA A 127 8.03 2.09 -1.29
N LEU A 128 7.20 1.10 -1.64
CA LEU A 128 7.10 -0.14 -0.87
C LEU A 128 7.94 -1.28 -1.45
N SER A 129 8.12 -1.36 -2.77
CA SER A 129 8.94 -2.42 -3.37
C SER A 129 10.36 -2.53 -2.80
N PRO A 130 11.09 -1.43 -2.48
CA PRO A 130 12.46 -1.53 -1.99
C PRO A 130 12.58 -2.21 -0.62
N ILE A 131 11.50 -2.22 0.16
CA ILE A 131 11.46 -2.81 1.50
C ILE A 131 10.75 -4.17 1.52
N SER A 132 10.40 -4.71 0.35
CA SER A 132 9.65 -5.96 0.21
C SER A 132 10.46 -7.05 -0.46
N SER A 133 10.25 -8.30 -0.01
CA SER A 133 10.81 -9.47 -0.69
C SER A 133 9.82 -10.06 -1.70
N ILE A 134 8.52 -9.93 -1.42
CA ILE A 134 7.44 -10.47 -2.24
C ILE A 134 6.33 -9.43 -2.34
N MET A 135 5.76 -9.29 -3.54
CA MET A 135 4.57 -8.50 -3.79
C MET A 135 3.49 -9.39 -4.41
N LEU A 136 2.44 -9.65 -3.66
CA LEU A 136 1.26 -10.39 -4.08
C LEU A 136 0.28 -9.41 -4.74
N LEU A 137 -0.04 -9.62 -6.01
CA LEU A 137 -1.06 -8.87 -6.74
C LEU A 137 -2.28 -9.76 -6.97
N PHE A 138 -3.37 -9.43 -6.30
CA PHE A 138 -4.64 -10.14 -6.47
C PHE A 138 -5.36 -9.53 -7.66
N TRP A 139 -5.09 -10.05 -8.86
CA TRP A 139 -5.43 -9.36 -10.12
C TRP A 139 -6.93 -9.14 -10.30
N GLU A 140 -7.76 -10.05 -9.80
CA GLU A 140 -9.23 -9.93 -9.81
C GLU A 140 -9.74 -8.72 -9.01
N ASP A 141 -8.95 -8.27 -8.04
CA ASP A 141 -9.26 -7.08 -7.23
C ASP A 141 -8.81 -5.77 -7.90
N LEU A 142 -8.02 -5.84 -8.98
CA LEU A 142 -7.43 -4.67 -9.64
C LEU A 142 -8.25 -4.18 -10.84
N GLY A 143 -9.38 -4.84 -11.12
CA GLY A 143 -10.24 -4.57 -12.27
C GLY A 143 -10.19 -5.71 -13.28
N ASP A 144 -9.74 -5.42 -14.50
CA ASP A 144 -9.58 -6.42 -15.55
C ASP A 144 -8.10 -6.69 -15.87
N LEU A 145 -7.87 -7.68 -16.73
CA LEU A 145 -6.53 -8.04 -17.17
C LEU A 145 -5.81 -6.90 -17.91
N GLY A 146 -6.56 -6.04 -18.62
CA GLY A 146 -6.00 -4.87 -19.30
C GLY A 146 -5.41 -3.89 -18.28
N ARG A 147 -6.15 -3.61 -17.21
CA ARG A 147 -5.68 -2.77 -16.10
C ARG A 147 -4.45 -3.36 -15.41
N LEU A 148 -4.39 -4.68 -15.22
CA LEU A 148 -3.20 -5.34 -14.70
C LEU A 148 -1.98 -5.10 -15.61
N VAL A 149 -2.15 -5.26 -16.93
CA VAL A 149 -1.08 -5.05 -17.91
C VAL A 149 -0.58 -3.60 -17.86
N GLU A 150 -1.49 -2.61 -17.80
CA GLU A 150 -1.12 -1.19 -17.66
C GLU A 150 -0.26 -0.94 -16.40
N ILE A 151 -0.64 -1.53 -15.26
CA ILE A 151 0.10 -1.40 -14.00
C ILE A 151 1.50 -1.99 -14.15
N LEU A 152 1.60 -3.20 -14.69
CA LEU A 152 2.88 -3.89 -14.87
C LEU A 152 3.77 -3.19 -15.90
N GLU A 153 3.19 -2.59 -16.93
CA GLU A 153 3.92 -1.78 -17.92
C GLU A 153 4.51 -0.51 -17.29
N ASP A 154 3.73 0.26 -16.51
CA ASP A 154 4.25 1.44 -15.80
C ASP A 154 5.38 1.03 -14.83
N TRP A 155 5.22 -0.08 -14.11
CA TRP A 155 6.26 -0.56 -13.19
C TRP A 155 7.51 -1.04 -13.91
N ALA A 156 7.38 -1.75 -15.04
CA ALA A 156 8.51 -2.14 -15.87
C ALA A 156 9.26 -0.89 -16.40
N HIS A 157 8.52 0.11 -16.86
CA HIS A 157 9.09 1.38 -17.31
C HIS A 157 9.86 2.10 -16.20
N ILE A 158 9.26 2.21 -15.00
CA ILE A 158 9.91 2.80 -13.82
C ILE A 158 11.17 2.01 -13.45
N SER A 159 11.09 0.67 -13.44
CA SER A 159 12.22 -0.22 -13.13
C SER A 159 13.42 0.01 -14.06
N MET A 160 13.15 0.17 -15.36
CA MET A 160 14.20 0.40 -16.37
C MET A 160 14.89 1.75 -16.18
N GLN A 161 14.16 2.77 -15.72
CA GLN A 161 14.73 4.09 -15.45
C GLN A 161 15.44 4.15 -14.08
N ARG A 162 14.95 3.40 -13.11
CA ARG A 162 15.38 3.41 -11.71
C ARG A 162 15.43 1.99 -11.15
N PRO A 163 16.46 1.21 -11.52
CA PRO A 163 16.55 -0.18 -11.10
C PRO A 163 16.66 -0.27 -9.58
N LEU A 164 15.88 -1.18 -9.00
CA LEU A 164 15.98 -1.52 -7.59
C LEU A 164 17.19 -2.44 -7.38
N PRO A 165 18.02 -2.23 -6.33
CA PRO A 165 19.12 -3.14 -6.02
C PRO A 165 18.66 -4.58 -5.78
N THR A 166 17.49 -4.74 -5.16
CA THR A 166 16.84 -6.03 -4.88
C THR A 166 15.35 -5.88 -5.17
N PRO A 167 14.89 -6.12 -6.41
CA PRO A 167 13.48 -6.03 -6.74
C PRO A 167 12.70 -7.15 -6.04
N PRO A 168 11.45 -6.90 -5.61
CA PRO A 168 10.63 -7.96 -5.06
C PRO A 168 10.20 -8.95 -6.13
N THR A 169 9.98 -10.19 -5.72
CA THR A 169 9.27 -11.17 -6.55
C THR A 169 7.80 -10.78 -6.62
N ILE A 170 7.31 -10.44 -7.81
CA ILE A 170 5.88 -10.17 -8.04
C ILE A 170 5.18 -11.49 -8.34
N VAL A 171 4.13 -11.79 -7.57
CA VAL A 171 3.31 -13.00 -7.71
C VAL A 171 1.88 -12.57 -8.01
N LEU A 172 1.36 -12.98 -9.16
CA LEU A 172 -0.05 -12.81 -9.50
C LEU A 172 -0.86 -13.90 -8.81
N VAL A 173 -1.84 -13.49 -8.01
CA VAL A 173 -2.70 -14.39 -7.24
C VAL A 173 -4.11 -14.33 -7.80
N SER A 174 -4.68 -15.50 -8.04
CA SER A 174 -6.05 -15.71 -8.50
C SER A 174 -6.76 -16.60 -7.50
N ASN A 175 -8.06 -16.41 -7.28
CA ASN A 175 -8.81 -17.31 -6.39
C ASN A 175 -9.01 -18.72 -6.99
N GLY A 176 -8.78 -18.89 -8.30
CA GLY A 176 -9.07 -20.13 -9.01
C GLY A 176 -10.58 -20.32 -9.19
N GLY A 177 -11.02 -20.40 -10.45
CA GLY A 177 -12.31 -20.99 -10.81
C GLY A 177 -12.17 -22.49 -10.97
#